data_AF-A0A258ACP6-F1
#
_entry.id   AF-A0A258ACP6-F1
#
_cell.length_a   1.000
_cell.length_b   1.000
_cell.length_c   1.000
_cell.angle_alpha   90.00
_cell.angle_beta   90.00
_cell.angle_gamma   90.00
#
_symmetry.space_group_name_H-M   'P 1'
#
loop_
_entity.id
_entity.type
_entity.pdbx_description
1 polymer ?
#
loop_
_entity_poly.entity_id
_entity_poly.type
_entity_poly.pdbx_seq_one_letter_code
_entity_poly.pdbx_strand_id
1 'polypeptide(L)'
;MMQALARLQALVEKAGFREDQPRIPGGHGRESGRWRYVEGYAQGRQPGIGDNGGPSLDPPDPPKEPPKDKVSKTQAAKALAKQIALVALRRAGPIGAVITVLEAGHWLYSEWPSIQSYQDPPKSLTELQQQAGQRRPGYEDHHIVERGAGGREGFSRSMLDSVDNVVSVPTYKHHQITGWYNRKNPLFDGMSPRHYLRGRSWDEQMRVGQYALRKYGVLK
;
A
#
# COMPACT_ATOMS: atom_id res chain seq x y z
N MET A 1 24.53 -12.56 -19.03
CA MET A 1 23.57 -11.95 -18.09
C MET A 1 23.24 -12.80 -16.86
N MET A 2 23.21 -14.14 -16.92
CA MET A 2 22.88 -14.97 -15.74
C MET A 2 23.94 -15.02 -14.62
N GLN A 3 25.23 -14.80 -14.93
CA GLN A 3 26.29 -14.85 -13.91
C GLN A 3 26.40 -13.59 -13.04
N ALA A 4 25.91 -12.43 -13.52
CA ALA A 4 25.88 -11.21 -12.73
C ALA A 4 24.77 -11.25 -11.65
N LEU A 5 23.67 -11.95 -11.94
CA LEU A 5 22.54 -12.18 -11.04
C LEU A 5 22.93 -13.04 -9.82
N ALA A 6 23.70 -14.11 -10.02
CA ALA A 6 24.16 -14.98 -8.93
C ALA A 6 25.12 -14.26 -7.96
N ARG A 7 25.94 -13.31 -8.47
CA ARG A 7 26.88 -12.54 -7.64
C ARG A 7 26.19 -11.51 -6.75
N LEU A 8 25.07 -10.94 -7.19
CA LEU A 8 24.26 -10.03 -6.37
C LEU A 8 23.51 -10.79 -5.27
N GLN A 9 23.01 -11.99 -5.55
CA GLN A 9 22.39 -12.86 -4.54
C GLN A 9 23.37 -13.27 -3.42
N ALA A 10 24.62 -13.59 -3.78
CA ALA A 10 25.67 -13.93 -2.82
C ALA A 10 26.14 -12.74 -1.94
N LEU A 11 25.98 -11.50 -2.42
CA LEU A 11 26.25 -10.30 -1.62
C LEU A 11 25.16 -10.03 -0.58
N VAL A 12 23.91 -10.44 -0.86
CA VAL A 12 22.78 -10.31 0.07
C VAL A 12 22.84 -11.34 1.19
N GLU A 13 23.39 -12.55 0.97
CA GLU A 13 23.61 -13.52 2.06
C GLU A 13 24.60 -13.02 3.14
N LYS A 14 25.47 -12.05 2.80
CA LYS A 14 26.40 -11.45 3.76
C LYS A 14 25.78 -10.32 4.60
N ALA A 15 24.54 -9.91 4.31
CA ALA A 15 23.85 -8.80 4.99
C ALA A 15 23.25 -9.16 6.37
N GLY A 16 23.52 -10.37 6.89
CA GLY A 16 23.12 -10.82 8.23
C GLY A 16 24.27 -10.97 9.24
N PHE A 17 25.48 -10.53 8.90
CA PHE A 17 26.66 -10.63 9.76
C PHE A 17 26.51 -9.73 11.00
N ARG A 18 26.57 -10.33 12.20
CA ARG A 18 26.77 -9.61 13.47
C ARG A 18 28.01 -10.16 14.16
N GLU A 19 28.85 -9.26 14.64
CA GLU A 19 30.16 -9.56 15.23
C GLU A 19 30.06 -10.33 16.56
N ASP A 20 28.91 -10.24 17.23
CA ASP A 20 28.59 -10.91 18.49
C ASP A 20 28.08 -12.36 18.34
N GLN A 21 27.94 -12.87 17.11
CA GLN A 21 27.45 -14.22 16.89
C GLN A 21 28.53 -15.28 17.13
N PRO A 22 28.22 -16.38 17.85
CA PRO A 22 29.20 -17.41 18.13
C PRO A 22 29.63 -18.11 16.83
N ARG A 23 30.92 -18.00 16.51
CA ARG A 23 31.60 -18.62 15.37
C ARG A 23 32.91 -19.26 15.82
N ILE A 24 33.36 -20.24 15.04
CA ILE A 24 34.71 -20.80 15.22
C ILE A 24 35.73 -19.71 14.85
N PRO A 25 36.64 -19.32 15.76
CA PRO A 25 37.65 -18.28 15.51
C PRO A 25 38.55 -18.61 14.32
N GLY A 26 39.25 -17.59 13.81
CA GLY A 26 40.28 -17.78 12.80
C GLY A 26 41.42 -18.68 13.31
N GLY A 27 41.87 -19.63 12.48
CA GLY A 27 42.96 -20.56 12.81
C GLY A 27 42.56 -22.04 12.81
N HIS A 28 41.28 -22.35 12.66
CA HIS A 28 40.74 -23.72 12.65
C HIS A 28 40.55 -24.31 11.24
N GLY A 29 41.46 -24.00 10.31
CA GLY A 29 41.43 -24.54 8.94
C GLY A 29 40.08 -24.31 8.23
N ARG A 30 39.54 -25.36 7.58
CA ARG A 30 38.27 -25.34 6.81
C ARG A 30 37.01 -25.09 7.64
N GLU A 31 37.14 -25.06 8.96
CA GLU A 31 36.04 -24.85 9.90
C GLU A 31 36.00 -23.41 10.44
N SER A 32 37.04 -22.62 10.19
CA SER A 32 37.09 -21.20 10.55
C SER A 32 35.86 -20.46 9.99
N GLY A 33 35.15 -19.72 10.84
CA GLY A 33 33.95 -18.98 10.44
C GLY A 33 32.66 -19.82 10.34
N ARG A 34 32.70 -21.13 10.63
CA ARG A 34 31.47 -21.93 10.78
C ARG A 34 30.76 -21.64 12.11
N TRP A 35 29.47 -21.94 12.16
CA TRP A 35 28.67 -21.86 13.38
C TRP A 35 29.16 -22.86 14.42
N ARG A 36 29.37 -22.39 15.65
CA ARG A 36 29.61 -23.27 16.79
C ARG A 36 28.25 -23.63 17.38
N TYR A 37 27.89 -24.91 17.33
CA TYR A 37 26.70 -25.39 18.05
C TYR A 37 27.02 -25.32 19.54
N VAL A 38 26.37 -24.40 20.25
CA VAL A 38 26.39 -24.37 21.71
C VAL A 38 25.06 -24.91 22.18
N GLU A 39 25.09 -26.05 22.85
CA GLU A 39 23.91 -26.65 23.48
C GLU A 39 23.32 -25.63 24.46
N GLY A 40 22.12 -25.12 24.16
CA GLY A 40 21.49 -23.99 24.87
C GLY A 40 21.23 -22.74 24.02
N TYR A 41 21.81 -22.59 22.83
CA TYR A 41 21.53 -21.47 21.89
C TYR A 41 20.49 -21.79 20.81
N ALA A 42 19.87 -22.97 20.88
CA ALA A 42 18.73 -23.37 20.07
C ALA A 42 17.43 -23.25 20.88
N GLN A 43 17.18 -22.08 21.47
CA GLN A 43 15.80 -21.72 21.78
C GLN A 43 15.20 -21.16 20.50
N GLY A 44 14.50 -22.03 19.77
CA GLY A 44 13.48 -21.58 18.85
C GLY A 44 12.62 -20.54 19.57
N ARG A 45 12.15 -19.52 18.84
CA ARG A 45 11.11 -18.61 19.33
C ARG A 45 9.93 -19.46 19.79
N GLN A 46 9.91 -19.78 21.08
CA GLN A 46 8.71 -20.10 21.81
C GLN A 46 7.89 -18.81 21.78
N PRO A 47 6.66 -18.82 21.22
CA PRO A 47 5.81 -17.64 21.27
C PRO A 47 5.59 -17.29 22.74
N GLY A 48 5.99 -16.07 23.11
CA GLY A 48 5.74 -15.58 24.45
C GLY A 48 4.24 -15.51 24.67
N ILE A 49 3.80 -15.70 25.92
CA ILE A 49 2.43 -15.41 26.35
C ILE A 49 2.16 -13.93 26.04
N GLY A 50 1.53 -13.66 24.90
CA GLY A 50 1.35 -12.31 24.34
C GLY A 50 1.56 -12.18 22.82
N ASP A 51 2.24 -13.12 22.16
CA ASP A 51 2.41 -13.11 20.71
C ASP A 51 1.15 -13.63 20.01
N ASN A 52 0.16 -12.75 19.83
CA ASN A 52 -0.84 -12.97 18.81
C ASN A 52 -0.14 -12.82 17.46
N GLY A 53 0.21 -13.94 16.82
CA GLY A 53 0.78 -14.04 15.47
C GLY A 53 -0.08 -13.32 14.43
N GLY A 54 -0.08 -11.99 14.50
CA GLY A 54 -0.83 -11.12 13.64
C GLY A 54 -0.37 -11.35 12.21
N PRO A 55 -1.27 -11.19 11.22
CA PRO A 55 -0.89 -11.39 9.84
C PRO A 55 0.36 -10.56 9.52
N SER A 56 1.29 -11.17 8.77
CA SER A 56 2.50 -10.50 8.30
C SER A 56 2.16 -9.08 7.82
N LEU A 57 2.85 -8.08 8.37
CA LEU A 57 2.69 -6.69 7.92
C LEU A 57 3.28 -6.47 6.53
N ASP A 58 4.12 -7.40 6.07
CA ASP A 58 4.63 -7.41 4.72
C ASP A 58 3.57 -7.99 3.78
N PRO A 59 3.18 -7.28 2.72
CA PRO A 59 2.20 -7.81 1.78
C PRO A 59 2.75 -9.08 1.12
N PRO A 60 1.90 -10.03 0.73
CA PRO A 60 2.33 -11.25 0.04
C PRO A 60 2.89 -10.93 -1.35
N ASP A 61 3.88 -11.70 -1.79
CA ASP A 61 4.46 -11.58 -3.13
C ASP A 61 3.38 -11.66 -4.22
N PRO A 62 3.50 -10.84 -5.28
CA PRO A 62 2.54 -10.89 -6.37
C PRO A 62 2.55 -12.28 -7.02
N PRO A 63 1.37 -12.84 -7.35
CA PRO A 63 1.31 -14.13 -8.01
C PRO A 63 1.95 -14.03 -9.39
N LYS A 64 2.83 -15.00 -9.70
CA LYS A 64 3.53 -15.09 -10.98
C LYS A 64 2.57 -15.35 -12.14
N GLU A 65 1.51 -16.09 -11.88
CA GLU A 65 0.44 -16.38 -12.84
C GLU A 65 -0.79 -15.49 -12.62
N PRO A 66 -1.53 -15.13 -13.69
CA PRO A 66 -2.72 -14.32 -13.56
C PRO A 66 -3.78 -15.04 -12.72
N PRO A 67 -4.37 -14.38 -11.72
CA PRO A 67 -5.58 -14.89 -11.09
C PRO A 67 -6.68 -15.11 -12.13
N LYS A 68 -7.46 -16.17 -11.97
CA LYS A 68 -8.50 -16.58 -12.93
C LYS A 68 -9.67 -15.58 -13.00
N ASP A 69 -9.88 -14.80 -11.96
CA ASP A 69 -10.96 -13.82 -11.88
C ASP A 69 -10.45 -12.38 -11.72
N LYS A 70 -11.28 -11.42 -12.14
CA LYS A 70 -10.94 -9.98 -12.13
C LYS A 70 -10.72 -9.44 -10.73
N VAL A 71 -11.45 -9.94 -9.72
CA VAL A 71 -11.36 -9.42 -8.35
C VAL A 71 -10.02 -9.78 -7.75
N SER A 72 -9.61 -11.04 -7.84
CA SER A 72 -8.31 -11.51 -7.38
C SER A 72 -7.16 -10.81 -8.11
N LYS A 73 -7.31 -10.56 -9.42
CA LYS A 73 -6.35 -9.79 -10.21
C LYS A 73 -6.14 -8.37 -9.64
N THR A 74 -7.23 -7.63 -9.41
CA THR A 74 -7.17 -6.27 -8.85
C THR A 74 -6.63 -6.29 -7.41
N GLN A 75 -6.94 -7.30 -6.60
CA GLN A 75 -6.41 -7.42 -5.25
C GLN A 75 -4.89 -7.65 -5.26
N ALA A 76 -4.40 -8.54 -6.11
CA ALA A 76 -2.98 -8.80 -6.28
C ALA A 76 -2.23 -7.54 -6.76
N ALA A 77 -2.79 -6.82 -7.73
CA ALA A 77 -2.19 -5.57 -8.21
C ALA A 77 -2.18 -4.45 -7.14
N LYS A 78 -3.23 -4.35 -6.31
CA LYS A 78 -3.24 -3.45 -5.14
C LYS A 78 -2.20 -3.84 -4.09
N ALA A 79 -1.98 -5.14 -3.87
CA ALA A 79 -0.97 -5.62 -2.94
C ALA A 79 0.44 -5.22 -3.43
N LEU A 80 0.72 -5.43 -4.71
CA LEU A 80 1.96 -5.00 -5.35
C LEU A 80 2.18 -3.48 -5.25
N ALA A 81 1.15 -2.67 -5.54
CA ALA A 81 1.26 -1.22 -5.41
C ALA A 81 1.64 -0.78 -3.98
N LYS A 82 1.11 -1.45 -2.95
CA LYS A 82 1.47 -1.20 -1.55
C LYS A 82 2.90 -1.65 -1.23
N GLN A 83 3.35 -2.80 -1.75
CA GLN A 83 4.72 -3.27 -1.57
C GLN A 83 5.73 -2.29 -2.14
N ILE A 84 5.53 -1.83 -3.38
CA ILE A 84 6.40 -0.85 -4.02
C ILE A 84 6.50 0.43 -3.17
N ALA A 85 5.36 0.93 -2.66
CA ALA A 85 5.34 2.10 -1.79
C ALA A 85 6.11 1.88 -0.48
N LEU A 86 5.94 0.71 0.14
CA LEU A 86 6.61 0.34 1.38
C LEU A 86 8.13 0.19 1.19
N VAL A 87 8.56 -0.45 0.10
CA VAL A 87 9.98 -0.64 -0.25
C VAL A 87 10.64 0.70 -0.55
N ALA A 88 9.96 1.59 -1.28
CA ALA A 88 10.42 2.96 -1.52
C ALA A 88 10.62 3.74 -0.22
N LEU A 89 9.70 3.58 0.76
CA LEU A 89 9.78 4.23 2.07
C LEU A 89 10.91 3.67 2.95
N ARG A 90 11.17 2.35 2.91
CA ARG A 90 12.15 1.64 3.75
C ARG A 90 13.62 1.86 3.36
N ARG A 91 13.93 2.80 2.45
CA ARG A 91 15.31 3.14 2.01
C ARG A 91 16.10 1.96 1.40
N ALA A 92 15.44 0.93 0.87
CA ALA A 92 16.11 -0.07 0.02
C ALA A 92 16.56 0.49 -1.35
N GLY A 93 16.28 1.78 -1.60
CA GLY A 93 16.63 2.48 -2.82
C GLY A 93 15.79 2.03 -4.02
N PRO A 94 16.01 2.65 -5.20
CA PRO A 94 15.28 2.32 -6.42
C PRO A 94 15.45 0.85 -6.86
N ILE A 95 16.52 0.18 -6.42
CA ILE A 95 16.82 -1.22 -6.76
C ILE A 95 15.76 -2.18 -6.19
N GLY A 96 15.35 -2.01 -4.93
CA GLY A 96 14.32 -2.86 -4.31
C GLY A 96 12.96 -2.73 -4.99
N ALA A 97 12.60 -1.52 -5.43
CA ALA A 97 11.37 -1.28 -6.19
C ALA A 97 11.43 -1.93 -7.59
N VAL A 98 12.59 -1.86 -8.26
CA VAL A 98 12.80 -2.49 -9.59
C VAL A 98 12.70 -4.01 -9.53
N ILE A 99 13.26 -4.66 -8.50
CA ILE A 99 13.16 -6.13 -8.35
C ILE A 99 11.69 -6.57 -8.20
N THR A 100 10.92 -5.86 -7.36
CA THR A 100 9.49 -6.15 -7.16
C THR A 100 8.68 -6.03 -8.47
N VAL A 101 9.07 -5.10 -9.36
CA VAL A 101 8.45 -4.92 -10.69
C VAL A 101 8.86 -6.02 -11.68
N LEU A 102 10.08 -6.54 -11.60
CA LEU A 102 10.57 -7.61 -12.49
C LEU A 102 9.93 -8.97 -12.21
N GLU A 103 9.52 -9.23 -10.96
CA GLU A 103 8.81 -10.46 -10.58
C GLU A 103 7.34 -10.46 -10.97
N ALA A 104 6.82 -9.31 -11.37
CA ALA A 104 5.43 -9.11 -11.73
C ALA A 104 5.14 -9.62 -13.16
N GLY A 105 4.27 -10.63 -13.28
CA GLY A 105 3.91 -11.25 -14.57
C GLY A 105 3.24 -10.30 -15.56
N HIS A 106 3.30 -10.61 -16.85
CA HIS A 106 2.77 -9.78 -17.97
C HIS A 106 1.30 -9.36 -17.82
N TRP A 107 0.51 -10.13 -17.06
CA TRP A 107 -0.91 -9.83 -16.79
C TRP A 107 -1.15 -8.50 -16.06
N LEU A 108 -0.13 -7.95 -15.40
CA LEU A 108 -0.16 -6.67 -14.72
C LEU A 108 -0.12 -5.47 -15.65
N TYR A 109 0.14 -5.65 -16.96
CA TYR A 109 0.18 -4.55 -17.92
C TYR A 109 -1.10 -3.69 -17.90
N SER A 110 -2.28 -4.31 -17.77
CA SER A 110 -3.55 -3.57 -17.67
C SER A 110 -3.71 -2.80 -16.35
N GLU A 111 -3.05 -3.26 -15.28
CA GLU A 111 -3.11 -2.67 -13.95
C GLU A 111 -1.99 -1.64 -13.73
N TRP A 112 -0.98 -1.63 -14.60
CA TRP A 112 0.24 -0.83 -14.47
C TRP A 112 -0.04 0.67 -14.28
N PRO A 113 -0.94 1.31 -15.03
CA PRO A 113 -1.27 2.72 -14.78
C PRO A 113 -1.77 3.00 -13.35
N SER A 114 -2.56 2.07 -12.78
CA SER A 114 -3.09 2.17 -11.42
C SER A 114 -2.01 1.90 -10.36
N ILE A 115 -1.05 1.02 -10.66
CA ILE A 115 0.12 0.76 -9.80
C ILE A 115 1.05 1.96 -9.78
N GLN A 116 1.31 2.57 -10.94
CA GLN A 116 2.16 3.76 -11.06
C GLN A 116 1.54 4.96 -10.34
N SER A 117 0.29 5.31 -10.67
CA SER A 117 -0.40 6.45 -10.06
C SER A 117 -0.58 6.33 -8.54
N TYR A 118 -0.61 5.10 -8.00
CA TYR A 118 -0.62 4.89 -6.55
C TYR A 118 0.63 5.48 -5.86
N GLN A 119 1.76 5.51 -6.55
CA GLN A 119 3.02 6.07 -6.05
C GLN A 119 3.09 7.60 -6.17
N ASP A 120 2.13 8.24 -6.85
CA ASP A 120 2.19 9.68 -7.05
C ASP A 120 2.11 10.41 -5.70
N PRO A 121 2.93 11.47 -5.53
CA PRO A 121 2.92 12.26 -4.31
C PRO A 121 1.56 12.97 -4.14
N PRO A 122 1.19 13.35 -2.90
CA PRO A 122 0.00 14.13 -2.66
C PRO A 122 0.05 15.46 -3.42
N LYS A 123 -1.11 15.92 -3.92
CA LYS A 123 -1.29 17.18 -4.66
C LYS A 123 -2.16 18.15 -3.87
N SER A 124 -2.15 19.43 -4.24
CA SER A 124 -3.10 20.41 -3.69
C SER A 124 -4.52 20.13 -4.18
N LEU A 125 -5.52 20.64 -3.47
CA LEU A 125 -6.93 20.47 -3.83
C LEU A 125 -7.20 21.00 -5.25
N THR A 126 -6.71 22.20 -5.57
CA THR A 126 -6.87 22.81 -6.89
C THR A 126 -6.23 21.98 -8.01
N GLU A 127 -5.04 21.42 -7.81
CA GLU A 127 -4.41 20.53 -8.80
C GLU A 127 -5.25 19.28 -9.08
N LEU A 128 -5.90 18.72 -8.03
CA LEU A 128 -6.76 17.55 -8.16
C LEU A 128 -8.09 17.89 -8.86
N GLN A 129 -8.69 19.04 -8.55
CA GLN A 129 -9.93 19.54 -9.16
C GLN A 129 -9.72 19.87 -10.65
N GLN A 130 -8.61 20.53 -11.00
CA GLN A 130 -8.27 20.82 -12.40
C GLN A 130 -8.13 19.57 -13.27
N GLN A 131 -7.73 18.45 -12.67
CA GLN A 131 -7.57 17.16 -13.35
C GLN A 131 -8.87 16.35 -13.42
N ALA A 132 -9.92 16.75 -12.71
CA ALA A 132 -11.20 16.06 -12.72
C ALA A 132 -11.86 16.13 -14.12
N GLY A 133 -12.59 15.09 -14.49
CA GLY A 133 -13.24 14.96 -15.80
C GLY A 133 -12.28 14.63 -16.95
N GLN A 134 -10.97 14.64 -16.72
CA GLN A 134 -9.98 14.26 -17.73
C GLN A 134 -9.79 12.74 -17.74
N ARG A 135 -9.79 12.14 -18.95
CA ARG A 135 -9.48 10.72 -19.12
C ARG A 135 -7.99 10.48 -18.90
N ARG A 136 -7.63 10.00 -17.71
CA ARG A 136 -6.23 9.74 -17.31
C ARG A 136 -6.07 8.27 -16.90
N PRO A 137 -5.18 7.49 -17.54
CA PRO A 137 -4.92 6.12 -17.15
C PRO A 137 -4.48 6.02 -15.68
N GLY A 138 -5.12 5.12 -14.91
CA GLY A 138 -4.83 4.92 -13.49
C GLY A 138 -5.50 5.91 -12.53
N TYR A 139 -6.34 6.81 -13.05
CA TYR A 139 -7.05 7.81 -12.26
C TYR A 139 -8.57 7.72 -12.47
N GLU A 140 -9.32 8.11 -11.46
CA GLU A 140 -10.78 8.18 -11.46
C GLU A 140 -11.25 9.48 -10.82
N ASP A 141 -12.43 9.95 -11.24
CA ASP A 141 -13.09 11.07 -10.59
C ASP A 141 -13.72 10.61 -9.28
N HIS A 142 -13.42 11.33 -8.21
CA HIS A 142 -13.94 11.09 -6.87
C HIS A 142 -14.69 12.32 -6.38
N HIS A 143 -15.90 12.12 -5.86
CA HIS A 143 -16.65 13.18 -5.22
C HIS A 143 -16.23 13.27 -3.75
N ILE A 144 -15.76 14.44 -3.31
CA ILE A 144 -15.32 14.66 -1.92
C ILE A 144 -16.49 14.42 -0.96
N VAL A 145 -17.65 14.96 -1.31
CA VAL A 145 -18.97 14.63 -0.75
C VAL A 145 -19.62 13.58 -1.64
N GLU A 146 -19.94 12.41 -1.08
CA GLU A 146 -20.44 11.27 -1.85
C GLU A 146 -21.74 11.61 -2.61
N ARG A 147 -21.82 11.23 -3.89
CA ARG A 147 -23.02 11.44 -4.73
C ARG A 147 -24.32 10.89 -4.11
N GLY A 148 -24.23 9.81 -3.33
CA GLY A 148 -25.37 9.23 -2.62
C GLY A 148 -26.01 10.15 -1.57
N ALA A 149 -25.34 11.25 -1.19
CA ALA A 149 -25.87 12.23 -0.26
C ALA A 149 -26.99 13.09 -0.88
N GLY A 150 -27.07 13.27 -2.19
CA GLY A 150 -28.07 14.17 -2.81
C GLY A 150 -29.53 13.77 -2.60
N GLY A 151 -29.81 12.47 -2.54
CA GLY A 151 -31.15 11.96 -2.24
C GLY A 151 -31.43 11.74 -0.76
N ARG A 152 -30.39 11.49 0.04
CA ARG A 152 -30.53 11.16 1.47
C ARG A 152 -30.44 12.37 2.39
N GLU A 153 -29.62 13.34 2.00
CA GLU A 153 -29.21 14.50 2.81
C GLU A 153 -29.74 15.82 2.24
N GLY A 154 -30.43 15.79 1.09
CA GLY A 154 -31.08 16.95 0.50
C GLY A 154 -30.16 17.90 -0.28
N PHE A 155 -28.93 17.51 -0.59
CA PHE A 155 -28.04 18.34 -1.41
C PHE A 155 -28.45 18.33 -2.88
N SER A 156 -28.43 19.50 -3.53
CA SER A 156 -28.73 19.62 -4.95
C SER A 156 -27.70 18.87 -5.80
N ARG A 157 -28.12 18.40 -6.98
CA ARG A 157 -27.21 17.82 -7.98
C ARG A 157 -26.12 18.81 -8.41
N SER A 158 -26.46 20.11 -8.52
CA SER A 158 -25.50 21.15 -8.87
C SER A 158 -24.36 21.30 -7.86
N MET A 159 -24.63 21.07 -6.56
CA MET A 159 -23.58 21.05 -5.54
C MET A 159 -22.73 19.79 -5.63
N LEU A 160 -23.36 18.63 -5.88
CA LEU A 160 -22.65 17.34 -5.93
C LEU A 160 -21.77 17.19 -7.16
N ASP A 161 -22.27 17.60 -8.32
CA ASP A 161 -21.53 17.52 -9.59
C ASP A 161 -20.71 18.80 -9.85
N SER A 162 -20.55 19.68 -8.84
CA SER A 162 -19.73 20.89 -8.97
C SER A 162 -18.25 20.54 -9.12
N VAL A 163 -17.53 21.39 -9.85
CA VAL A 163 -16.07 21.26 -10.01
C VAL A 163 -15.32 21.34 -8.68
N ASP A 164 -15.92 21.98 -7.67
CA ASP A 164 -15.35 22.09 -6.34
C ASP A 164 -15.45 20.78 -5.55
N ASN A 165 -16.46 19.95 -5.85
CA ASN A 165 -16.70 18.68 -5.17
C ASN A 165 -16.05 17.48 -5.87
N VAL A 166 -15.49 17.63 -7.07
CA VAL A 166 -14.92 16.51 -7.83
C VAL A 166 -13.42 16.65 -7.99
N VAL A 167 -12.68 15.57 -7.70
CA VAL A 167 -11.22 15.50 -7.76
C VAL A 167 -10.74 14.26 -8.51
N SER A 168 -9.65 14.39 -9.27
CA SER A 168 -8.99 13.25 -9.93
C SER A 168 -8.06 12.52 -8.96
N VAL A 169 -8.33 11.26 -8.67
CA VAL A 169 -7.59 10.47 -7.67
C VAL A 169 -7.04 9.17 -8.27
N PRO A 170 -5.89 8.65 -7.81
CA PRO A 170 -5.42 7.34 -8.26
C PRO A 170 -6.43 6.24 -7.95
N THR A 171 -6.73 5.38 -8.93
CA THR A 171 -7.76 4.32 -8.85
C THR A 171 -7.63 3.47 -7.58
N TYR A 172 -6.41 3.08 -7.21
CA TYR A 172 -6.21 2.26 -6.01
C TYR A 172 -6.37 3.03 -4.69
N LYS A 173 -6.07 4.34 -4.66
CA LYS A 173 -6.39 5.21 -3.51
C LYS A 173 -7.90 5.47 -3.44
N HIS A 174 -8.58 5.62 -4.57
CA HIS A 174 -10.05 5.73 -4.62
C HIS A 174 -10.75 4.53 -3.96
N HIS A 175 -10.29 3.33 -4.29
CA HIS A 175 -10.77 2.10 -3.66
C HIS A 175 -10.53 2.07 -2.14
N GLN A 176 -9.39 2.57 -1.66
CA GLN A 176 -9.09 2.66 -0.23
C GLN A 176 -10.00 3.65 0.49
N ILE A 177 -10.22 4.83 -0.10
CA ILE A 177 -11.14 5.85 0.41
C ILE A 177 -12.57 5.27 0.51
N THR A 178 -13.05 4.64 -0.57
CA THR A 178 -14.36 3.98 -0.59
C THR A 178 -14.45 2.89 0.49
N GLY A 179 -13.41 2.06 0.63
CA GLY A 179 -13.36 1.03 1.67
C GLY A 179 -13.40 1.63 3.09
N TRP A 180 -12.75 2.77 3.31
CA TRP A 180 -12.74 3.48 4.58
C TRP A 180 -14.10 4.06 4.96
N TYR A 181 -14.81 4.67 4.00
CA TYR A 181 -16.17 5.18 4.21
C TYR A 181 -17.17 4.09 4.65
N ASN A 182 -16.91 2.83 4.28
CA ASN A 182 -17.74 1.69 4.66
C ASN A 182 -17.30 1.04 5.98
N ARG A 183 -16.09 1.31 6.47
CA ARG A 183 -15.53 0.62 7.64
C ARG A 183 -15.78 1.40 8.92
N LYS A 184 -16.38 0.72 9.90
CA LYS A 184 -16.48 1.19 11.28
C LYS A 184 -15.10 1.55 11.82
N ASN A 185 -14.96 2.71 12.45
CA ASN A 185 -13.69 3.09 13.05
C ASN A 185 -13.87 4.00 14.28
N PRO A 186 -12.87 4.03 15.19
CA PRO A 186 -12.97 4.77 16.45
C PRO A 186 -13.08 6.30 16.31
N LEU A 187 -12.68 6.88 15.16
CA LEU A 187 -12.77 8.34 14.97
C LEU A 187 -14.22 8.84 14.89
N PHE A 188 -15.17 7.94 14.69
CA PHE A 188 -16.60 8.23 14.59
C PHE A 188 -17.40 7.34 15.54
N ASP A 189 -16.91 7.15 16.77
CA ASP A 189 -17.60 6.39 17.83
C ASP A 189 -17.99 4.96 17.41
N GLY A 190 -17.11 4.30 16.65
CA GLY A 190 -17.35 2.95 16.14
C GLY A 190 -18.33 2.90 14.96
N MET A 191 -18.77 4.04 14.43
CA MET A 191 -19.54 4.12 13.18
C MET A 191 -18.61 4.15 11.97
N SER A 192 -19.17 3.85 10.79
CA SER A 192 -18.48 4.16 9.54
C SER A 192 -18.61 5.66 9.26
N PRO A 193 -17.64 6.29 8.55
CA PRO A 193 -17.74 7.70 8.19
C PRO A 193 -19.05 8.01 7.46
N ARG A 194 -19.47 7.11 6.56
CA ARG A 194 -20.75 7.24 5.84
C ARG A 194 -21.97 7.25 6.76
N HIS A 195 -21.93 6.50 7.86
CA HIS A 195 -23.02 6.50 8.84
C HIS A 195 -23.01 7.78 9.68
N TYR A 196 -21.83 8.19 10.14
CA TYR A 196 -21.64 9.42 10.93
C TYR A 196 -22.08 10.69 10.18
N LEU A 197 -21.87 10.74 8.87
CA LEU A 197 -22.21 11.88 8.03
C LEU A 197 -23.70 12.04 7.69
N ARG A 198 -24.55 11.09 8.09
CA ARG A 198 -26.00 11.20 7.89
C ARG A 198 -26.56 12.39 8.67
N GLY A 199 -27.35 13.22 8.01
CA GLY A 199 -27.93 14.46 8.53
C GLY A 199 -26.91 15.57 8.80
N ARG A 200 -25.63 15.40 8.41
CA ARG A 200 -24.59 16.42 8.64
C ARG A 200 -24.56 17.45 7.52
N SER A 201 -24.10 18.65 7.85
CA SER A 201 -23.97 19.76 6.91
C SER A 201 -22.99 19.44 5.79
N TRP A 202 -23.11 20.18 4.68
CA TRP A 202 -22.19 20.10 3.55
C TRP A 202 -20.72 20.29 3.99
N ASP A 203 -20.46 21.29 4.84
CA ASP A 203 -19.11 21.59 5.32
C ASP A 203 -18.50 20.44 6.12
N GLU A 204 -19.32 19.75 6.91
CA GLU A 204 -18.86 18.58 7.67
C GLU A 204 -18.56 17.40 6.75
N GLN A 205 -19.38 17.18 5.72
CA GLN A 205 -19.10 16.17 4.69
C GLN A 205 -17.80 16.51 3.94
N MET A 206 -17.62 17.77 3.58
CA MET A 206 -16.44 18.26 2.88
C MET A 206 -15.17 18.09 3.74
N ARG A 207 -15.25 18.43 5.03
CA ARG A 207 -14.16 18.26 6.00
C ARG A 207 -13.73 16.79 6.11
N VAL A 208 -14.70 15.87 6.25
CA VAL A 208 -14.41 14.43 6.34
C VAL A 208 -13.88 13.87 5.03
N GLY A 209 -14.39 14.32 3.88
CA GLY A 209 -13.88 13.95 2.56
C GLY A 209 -12.44 14.39 2.34
N GLN A 210 -12.11 15.64 2.64
CA GLN A 210 -10.72 16.13 2.57
C GLN A 210 -9.80 15.41 3.56
N TYR A 211 -10.28 15.07 4.75
CA TYR A 211 -9.54 14.23 5.70
C TYR A 211 -9.21 12.86 5.09
N ALA A 212 -10.17 12.21 4.42
CA ALA A 212 -9.93 10.92 3.77
C ALA A 212 -8.86 11.02 2.67
N LEU A 213 -8.91 12.08 1.85
CA LEU A 213 -7.91 12.35 0.81
C LEU A 213 -6.50 12.52 1.39
N ARG A 214 -6.36 13.26 2.51
CA ARG A 214 -5.08 13.42 3.21
C ARG A 214 -4.60 12.11 3.81
N LYS A 215 -5.50 11.36 4.46
CA LYS A 215 -5.20 10.07 5.10
C LYS A 215 -4.57 9.06 4.13
N TYR A 216 -5.01 9.06 2.87
CA TYR A 216 -4.49 8.17 1.82
C TYR A 216 -3.43 8.81 0.92
N GLY A 217 -2.88 9.96 1.31
CA GLY A 217 -1.79 10.62 0.60
C GLY A 217 -2.18 11.08 -0.81
N VAL A 218 -3.43 11.49 -1.01
CA VAL A 218 -3.92 12.11 -2.24
C VAL A 218 -3.80 13.63 -2.14
N LEU A 219 -4.23 14.19 -1.02
CA LEU A 219 -4.23 15.63 -0.75
C LEU A 219 -3.06 16.00 0.18
N LYS A 220 -2.34 17.08 -0.17
CA LYS A 220 -1.30 17.72 0.66
C LYS A 220 -1.91 18.30 1.93
#